data_AF-A0A7G3UIG4-F1
#
_entry.id   AF-A0A7G3UIG4-F1
#
_cell.length_a   1.000
_cell.length_b   1.000
_cell.length_c   1.000
_cell.angle_alpha   90.00
_cell.angle_beta   90.00
_cell.angle_gamma   90.00
#
_symmetry.space_group_name_H-M   'P 1'
#
loop_
_entity.id
_entity.type
_entity.pdbx_description
1 polymer ?
#
loop_
_entity_poly.entity_id
_entity_poly.type
_entity_poly.pdbx_seq_one_letter_code
_entity_poly.pdbx_strand_id
1 'polypeptide(L)'
;MANTVALPTGLGRPSALPNGVYRQRGSARSMLMPVAELLAHITARITLEPGDTVLTGAPAGAVPLRAGDRVGVAVDGIGTVRNPMSP
;
A
#
# COMPACT_ATOMS: atom_id res chain seq x y z
N MET A 1 7.62 1.01 16.02
CA MET A 1 7.86 0.36 14.71
C MET A 1 6.83 0.92 13.74
N ALA A 2 7.30 1.54 12.66
CA ALA A 2 6.47 2.20 11.67
C ALA A 2 6.28 1.24 10.50
N ASN A 3 5.04 0.87 10.18
CA ASN A 3 4.76 0.00 9.03
C ASN A 3 4.70 0.89 7.79
N THR A 4 5.82 1.01 7.09
CA THR A 4 5.98 1.90 5.93
C THR A 4 5.34 1.27 4.70
N VAL A 5 4.25 1.85 4.16
CA VAL A 5 3.77 1.54 2.80
C VAL A 5 4.56 2.39 1.81
N ALA A 6 5.36 1.75 0.97
CA ALA A 6 6.26 2.43 0.04
C ALA A 6 5.94 2.01 -1.41
N LEU A 7 5.57 2.98 -2.27
CA LEU A 7 5.34 2.76 -3.70
C LEU A 7 6.53 3.25 -4.53
N PRO A 8 7.45 2.39 -5.01
CA PRO A 8 8.43 2.79 -6.01
C PRO A 8 7.71 3.01 -7.34
N THR A 9 7.90 4.20 -7.93
CA THR A 9 7.63 4.44 -9.36
C THR A 9 8.95 4.75 -10.04
N GLY A 10 9.28 4.01 -11.10
CA GLY A 10 10.46 4.28 -11.93
C GLY A 10 10.14 4.02 -13.39
N LEU A 11 10.42 5.01 -14.25
CA LEU A 11 10.46 4.87 -15.70
C LEU A 11 11.89 4.43 -16.08
N GLY A 12 12.03 3.27 -16.72
CA GLY A 12 13.30 2.84 -17.33
C GLY A 12 13.76 1.42 -16.98
N ARG A 13 14.47 0.80 -17.93
CA ARG A 13 14.93 -0.60 -18.00
C ARG A 13 15.44 -1.23 -16.68
N PRO A 14 15.35 -2.57 -16.51
CA PRO A 14 15.70 -3.27 -15.28
C PRO A 14 17.23 -3.37 -15.11
N SER A 15 17.88 -2.28 -14.76
CA SER A 15 19.13 -2.31 -14.00
C SER A 15 18.81 -1.76 -12.62
N ALA A 16 19.09 -2.55 -11.59
CA ALA A 16 18.82 -2.32 -10.18
C ALA A 16 18.72 -0.84 -9.78
N LEU A 17 17.54 -0.40 -9.35
CA LEU A 17 17.38 0.80 -8.53
C LEU A 17 17.40 0.31 -7.08
N PRO A 18 18.42 0.62 -6.26
CA PRO A 18 18.35 0.36 -4.83
C PRO A 18 17.16 1.10 -4.19
N ASN A 19 16.72 2.22 -4.78
CA ASN A 19 15.83 3.19 -4.12
C ASN A 19 14.76 3.79 -5.08
N GLY A 20 14.03 2.95 -5.84
CA GLY A 20 12.94 3.43 -6.71
C GLY A 20 12.05 4.48 -6.02
N VAL A 21 11.76 5.60 -6.70
CA VAL A 21 11.22 6.82 -6.06
C VAL A 21 9.93 6.53 -5.31
N TYR A 22 9.96 6.67 -3.99
CA TYR A 22 8.78 6.49 -3.14
C TYR A 22 7.77 7.61 -3.37
N ARG A 23 6.56 7.26 -3.81
CA ARG A 23 5.45 8.21 -3.99
C ARG A 23 4.56 8.33 -2.77
N GLN A 24 4.38 7.23 -2.06
CA GLN A 24 3.64 7.19 -0.80
C GLN A 24 4.55 6.63 0.27
N ARG A 25 4.43 7.19 1.48
CA ARG A 25 5.09 6.73 2.70
C ARG A 25 4.17 7.05 3.87
N GLY A 26 3.79 6.06 4.65
CA GLY A 26 2.95 6.28 5.83
C GLY A 26 3.10 5.18 6.86
N SER A 27 2.55 5.40 8.04
CA SER A 27 2.54 4.43 9.13
C SER A 27 1.12 4.09 9.55
N ALA A 28 0.87 2.84 9.93
CA ALA A 28 -0.40 2.43 10.55
C ALA A 28 -0.74 3.26 11.82
N ARG A 29 0.28 3.81 12.49
CA ARG A 29 0.10 4.71 13.65
C ARG A 29 -0.50 6.07 13.28
N SER A 30 -0.44 6.43 12.01
CA SER A 30 -0.95 7.69 11.47
C SER A 30 -2.28 7.49 10.73
N MET A 31 -2.91 6.32 10.87
CA MET A 31 -4.26 6.09 10.34
C MET A 31 -5.25 7.02 11.05
N LEU A 32 -6.11 7.67 10.27
CA LEU A 32 -7.18 8.53 10.80
C LEU A 32 -8.16 7.74 11.68
N MET A 33 -8.41 6.49 11.31
CA MET A 33 -9.23 5.55 12.07
C MET A 33 -8.40 4.31 12.37
N PRO A 34 -7.99 4.05 13.62
CA PRO A 34 -7.23 2.87 14.00
C PRO A 34 -7.94 1.56 13.66
N VAL A 35 -7.19 0.47 13.52
CA VAL A 35 -7.74 -0.84 13.10
C VAL A 35 -8.93 -1.30 13.94
N ALA A 36 -8.86 -1.16 15.27
CA ALA A 36 -9.97 -1.55 16.15
C ALA A 36 -11.24 -0.73 15.91
N GLU A 37 -11.11 0.58 15.70
CA GLU A 37 -12.23 1.46 15.40
C GLU A 37 -12.80 1.19 14.00
N LEU A 38 -11.94 0.97 13.01
CA LEU A 38 -12.34 0.58 11.66
C LEU A 38 -13.16 -0.72 11.67
N LEU A 39 -12.70 -1.73 12.41
CA LEU A 39 -13.42 -3.00 12.51
C LEU A 39 -14.78 -2.81 13.20
N ALA A 40 -14.84 -2.07 14.31
CA ALA A 40 -16.11 -1.75 14.98
C ALA A 40 -17.08 -0.98 14.06
N HIS A 41 -16.56 -0.04 13.26
CA HIS A 41 -17.36 0.71 12.31
C HIS A 41 -17.98 -0.17 11.21
N ILE A 42 -17.18 -1.10 10.66
CA ILE A 42 -17.63 -2.04 9.63
C ILE A 42 -18.65 -3.02 10.22
N THR A 43 -18.34 -3.63 11.36
CA THR A 43 -19.18 -4.69 11.96
C THR A 43 -20.50 -4.19 12.52
N ALA A 44 -20.64 -2.88 12.72
CA ALA A 44 -21.93 -2.27 13.03
C ALA A 44 -22.94 -2.32 11.87
N ARG A 45 -22.50 -2.64 10.64
CA ARG A 45 -23.35 -2.63 9.43
C ARG A 45 -23.25 -3.89 8.58
N ILE A 46 -22.11 -4.56 8.61
CA ILE A 46 -21.82 -5.74 7.78
C ILE A 46 -21.23 -6.83 8.68
N THR A 47 -21.74 -8.06 8.58
CA THR A 47 -21.12 -9.22 9.24
C THR A 47 -19.85 -9.60 8.50
N LEU A 48 -18.73 -9.72 9.21
CA LEU A 48 -17.48 -10.25 8.67
C LEU A 48 -17.40 -11.76 8.87
N GLU A 49 -16.96 -12.47 7.84
CA GLU A 49 -16.76 -13.91 7.86
C GLU A 49 -15.26 -14.28 7.84
N PRO A 50 -14.89 -15.48 8.32
CA PRO A 50 -13.52 -15.96 8.23
C PRO A 50 -13.01 -15.95 6.78
N GLY A 51 -11.90 -15.25 6.55
CA GLY A 51 -11.31 -15.07 5.22
C GLY A 51 -11.56 -13.70 4.61
N ASP A 52 -12.45 -12.88 5.19
CA ASP A 52 -12.66 -11.52 4.73
C ASP A 52 -11.41 -10.65 4.86
N THR A 53 -11.17 -9.82 3.85
CA THR A 53 -10.03 -8.91 3.79
C THR A 53 -10.50 -7.46 3.81
N VAL A 54 -10.05 -6.71 4.82
CA VAL A 54 -10.36 -5.28 4.97
C VAL A 54 -9.19 -4.44 4.46
N LEU A 55 -9.46 -3.56 3.49
CA LEU A 55 -8.49 -2.57 3.02
C LEU A 55 -8.54 -1.34 3.93
N THR A 56 -7.47 -1.11 4.68
CA THR A 56 -7.41 -0.13 5.78
C THR A 56 -7.12 1.31 5.35
N GLY A 57 -7.08 1.55 4.04
CA GLY A 57 -6.73 2.83 3.44
C GLY A 57 -5.28 2.90 2.96
N ALA A 58 -4.94 4.02 2.32
CA ALA A 58 -3.60 4.28 1.79
C ALA A 58 -3.09 5.63 2.32
N PRO A 59 -1.76 5.78 2.53
CA PRO A 59 -1.17 7.08 2.82
C PRO A 59 -1.45 8.10 1.71
N ALA A 60 -1.32 9.39 2.04
CA ALA A 60 -1.37 10.44 1.04
C ALA A 60 -0.24 10.31 0.00
N GLY A 61 -0.46 10.87 -1.20
CA GLY A 61 0.52 10.87 -2.28
C GLY A 61 0.21 9.89 -3.43
N ALA A 62 -1.06 9.52 -3.61
CA ALA A 62 -1.49 8.79 -4.79
C ALA A 62 -1.22 9.61 -6.07
N VAL A 63 -0.67 8.93 -7.08
CA VAL A 63 -0.38 9.50 -8.39
C VAL A 63 -0.88 8.56 -9.48
N PRO A 64 -1.29 9.07 -10.65
CA PRO A 64 -1.68 8.22 -11.77
C PRO A 64 -0.53 7.32 -12.21
N LEU A 65 -0.85 6.06 -12.47
CA LEU A 65 0.06 5.10 -13.09
C LEU A 65 -0.03 5.19 -14.61
N ARG A 66 1.07 4.90 -15.29
CA ARG A 66 1.18 4.87 -16.75
C ARG A 66 1.54 3.47 -17.23
N ALA A 67 1.14 3.14 -18.45
CA ALA A 67 1.64 1.94 -19.13
C ALA A 67 3.18 1.97 -19.18
N GLY A 68 3.80 0.83 -18.89
CA GLY A 68 5.25 0.68 -18.76
C GLY A 68 5.79 0.95 -17.36
N ASP A 69 4.99 1.47 -16.42
CA ASP A 69 5.42 1.64 -15.03
C ASP A 69 5.66 0.29 -14.35
N ARG A 70 6.53 0.28 -13.34
CA ARG A 70 6.63 -0.81 -12.37
C ARG A 70 6.26 -0.26 -11.01
N VAL A 71 5.26 -0.87 -10.39
CA VAL A 71 4.76 -0.47 -9.08
C VAL A 71 5.14 -1.52 -8.06
N GLY A 72 5.69 -1.09 -6.93
CA GLY A 72 5.89 -1.94 -5.77
C GLY A 72 4.98 -1.53 -4.62
N VAL A 73 4.72 -2.43 -3.70
CA VAL A 73 4.17 -2.13 -2.37
C VAL A 73 5.02 -2.90 -1.38
N ALA A 74 5.59 -2.22 -0.40
CA ALA A 74 6.30 -2.84 0.70
C ALA A 74 5.58 -2.54 2.01
N VAL A 75 5.60 -3.49 2.95
CA VAL A 75 5.22 -3.27 4.35
C VAL A 75 6.26 -3.92 5.24
N ASP A 76 6.82 -3.12 6.15
CA ASP A 76 7.84 -3.56 7.10
C ASP A 76 7.34 -4.76 7.92
N GLY A 77 8.11 -5.85 7.92
CA GLY A 77 7.77 -7.09 8.63
C GLY A 77 6.77 -8.01 7.93
N ILE A 78 6.20 -7.63 6.78
CA ILE A 78 5.28 -8.47 6.00
C ILE A 78 5.91 -8.90 4.68
N GLY A 79 6.42 -7.96 3.89
CA GLY A 79 7.04 -8.27 2.61
C GLY A 79 6.88 -7.19 1.57
N THR A 80 7.24 -7.53 0.33
CA THR A 80 7.16 -6.62 -0.83
C THR A 80 6.55 -7.35 -2.02
N VAL A 81 5.58 -6.72 -2.66
CA VAL A 81 4.98 -7.15 -3.93
C VAL A 81 5.37 -6.15 -5.01
N ARG A 82 5.61 -6.63 -6.24
CA ARG A 82 5.92 -5.79 -7.41
C ARG A 82 5.09 -6.23 -8.60
N ASN A 83 4.47 -5.28 -9.29
CA ASN A 83 3.62 -5.51 -10.45
C ASN A 83 4.05 -4.58 -11.62
N PRO A 84 4.34 -5.12 -12.81
CA PRO A 84 4.47 -4.30 -14.02
C PRO A 84 3.09 -3.81 -14.50
N MET A 85 3.01 -2.57 -14.94
CA MET A 85 1.86 -2.02 -15.65
C MET A 85 2.07 -2.26 -17.14
N SER A 86 1.50 -3.34 -17.69
CA SER A 86 1.50 -3.55 -19.13
C SER A 86 0.57 -2.54 -19.83
N PRO A 87 0.78 -2.28 -21.13
CA PRO A 87 -0.19 -1.58 -21.98
C PRO A 87 -1.55 -2.26 -21.98
#